data_AF-A0A938A7Q0-F1
#
_entry.id   AF-A0A938A7Q0-F1
#
_cell.length_a   1.000
_cell.length_b   1.000
_cell.length_c   1.000
_cell.angle_alpha   90.00
_cell.angle_beta   90.00
_cell.angle_gamma   90.00
#
_symmetry.space_group_name_H-M   'P 1'
#
loop_
_entity.id
_entity.type
_entity.pdbx_description
1 polymer ?
#
loop_
_entity_poly.entity_id
_entity_poly.type
_entity_poly.pdbx_seq_one_letter_code
_entity_poly.pdbx_strand_id
1 'polypeptide(L)'
;MPRFESKIRHAPRSTCACHPERSKGPGRNSRSLAALGMTEGTVRPELVLESQTMDQKQIAAVVDVLWADADAIAQLEALRSLALPDAWIGAGFVRNRVWDTLIGRITRTDQDDVDVVYYDDADPDGDHEQAIEARLAALIPGVIWQARNQRRMHLFRNKGDAPYRDTEDSLRYWLETPTAVAARLTDDRRIELLAPYGLDDLLNLTCRPTPAGLRRADDYRGRLASKGWRARWPEARFLEP
;
A
#
# COMPACT_ATOMS: atom_id res chain seq x y z
N MET A 1 31.19 -19.76 35.11
CA MET A 1 30.47 -21.05 35.04
C MET A 1 29.26 -20.96 35.95
N PRO A 2 28.09 -21.56 35.63
CA PRO A 2 27.75 -22.57 34.60
C PRO A 2 26.96 -21.92 33.41
N ARG A 3 26.92 -22.34 32.14
CA ARG A 3 26.84 -23.62 31.37
C ARG A 3 25.51 -24.36 31.53
N PHE A 4 25.03 -24.89 30.39
CA PHE A 4 23.85 -25.76 30.14
C PHE A 4 22.54 -25.02 29.79
N GLU A 5 21.77 -25.34 28.74
CA GLU A 5 21.83 -26.39 27.73
C GLU A 5 20.81 -26.10 26.61
N SER A 6 21.09 -26.51 25.38
CA SER A 6 20.17 -26.50 24.25
C SER A 6 19.03 -27.50 24.45
N LYS A 7 17.80 -27.16 24.05
CA LYS A 7 16.77 -28.18 23.74
C LYS A 7 16.07 -27.88 22.42
N ILE A 8 16.62 -28.50 21.38
CA ILE A 8 15.95 -28.86 20.14
C ILE A 8 14.76 -29.76 20.50
N ARG A 9 13.55 -29.46 19.99
CA ARG A 9 12.44 -30.40 19.98
C ARG A 9 12.03 -30.67 18.54
N HIS A 10 12.19 -31.92 18.13
CA HIS A 10 11.68 -32.49 16.90
C HIS A 10 10.16 -32.66 17.00
N ALA A 11 9.44 -32.27 15.95
CA ALA A 11 8.04 -32.64 15.73
C ALA A 11 7.97 -33.95 14.92
N PRO A 12 7.06 -34.89 15.23
CA PRO A 12 6.89 -36.12 14.48
C PRO A 12 6.07 -35.92 13.19
N ARG A 13 6.53 -36.57 12.11
CA ARG A 13 5.77 -36.83 10.88
C ARG A 13 4.76 -37.95 11.13
N SER A 14 3.53 -37.84 10.60
CA SER A 14 2.76 -38.99 10.11
C SER A 14 1.63 -38.52 9.18
N THR A 15 1.78 -38.78 7.87
CA THR A 15 1.02 -39.77 7.07
C THR A 15 -0.28 -39.22 6.47
N CYS A 16 -0.17 -38.86 5.20
CA CYS A 16 -1.24 -38.72 4.24
C CYS A 16 -1.74 -40.12 3.86
N ALA A 17 -3.05 -40.37 3.94
CA ALA A 17 -3.69 -41.59 3.47
C ALA A 17 -4.75 -41.22 2.42
N CYS A 18 -4.41 -41.44 1.16
CA CYS A 18 -5.35 -41.51 0.05
C CYS A 18 -5.98 -42.90 0.03
N HIS A 19 -7.30 -43.00 -0.09
CA HIS A 19 -7.92 -44.05 -0.91
C HIS A 19 -9.26 -43.61 -1.52
N PRO A 20 -9.63 -44.15 -2.70
CA PRO A 20 -10.68 -43.63 -3.56
C PRO A 20 -11.93 -44.53 -3.57
N GLU A 21 -13.12 -43.99 -3.82
CA GLU A 21 -14.25 -44.82 -4.28
C GLU A 21 -15.12 -44.14 -5.36
N ARG A 22 -15.45 -44.98 -6.35
CA ARG A 22 -16.33 -44.80 -7.52
C ARG A 22 -17.81 -44.82 -7.05
N SER A 23 -18.89 -44.52 -7.78
CA SER A 23 -19.26 -44.84 -9.17
C SER A 23 -20.69 -44.31 -9.49
N LYS A 24 -20.92 -43.96 -10.78
CA LYS A 24 -22.10 -44.19 -11.68
C LYS A 24 -23.52 -43.91 -11.13
N GLY A 25 -24.35 -43.01 -11.68
CA GLY A 25 -24.92 -42.87 -13.05
C GLY A 25 -26.47 -42.93 -12.95
N PRO A 26 -27.29 -42.92 -14.03
CA PRO A 26 -27.37 -42.11 -15.25
C PRO A 26 -28.74 -41.35 -15.38
N GLY A 27 -28.91 -40.50 -16.40
CA GLY A 27 -30.24 -39.99 -16.77
C GLY A 27 -30.26 -39.04 -17.97
N ARG A 28 -30.59 -39.55 -19.15
CA ARG A 28 -30.92 -38.77 -20.36
C ARG A 28 -32.37 -38.29 -20.28
N ASN A 29 -32.68 -37.09 -20.79
CA ASN A 29 -33.55 -36.95 -21.96
C ASN A 29 -33.68 -35.50 -22.45
N SER A 30 -33.75 -35.40 -23.77
CA SER A 30 -33.99 -34.24 -24.63
C SER A 30 -35.47 -33.81 -24.68
N ARG A 31 -35.75 -32.50 -24.86
CA ARG A 31 -36.53 -31.90 -25.97
C ARG A 31 -37.02 -30.47 -25.64
N SER A 32 -36.44 -29.50 -26.36
CA SER A 32 -37.05 -28.45 -27.20
C SER A 32 -38.33 -27.65 -26.81
N LEU A 33 -38.14 -26.32 -26.89
CA LEU A 33 -39.01 -25.24 -27.44
C LEU A 33 -40.36 -24.86 -26.77
N ALA A 34 -40.37 -23.65 -26.19
CA ALA A 34 -41.12 -22.46 -26.63
C ALA A 34 -41.98 -21.74 -25.57
N ALA A 35 -41.86 -20.40 -25.63
CA ALA A 35 -42.87 -19.36 -25.34
C ALA A 35 -42.99 -18.74 -23.93
N LEU A 36 -42.71 -17.43 -23.93
CA LEU A 36 -43.42 -16.32 -23.27
C LEU A 36 -43.40 -16.23 -21.74
N GLY A 37 -42.65 -15.24 -21.27
CA GLY A 37 -42.75 -14.68 -19.92
C GLY A 37 -41.82 -13.47 -19.81
N MET A 38 -42.30 -12.30 -20.22
CA MET A 38 -41.69 -11.04 -19.81
C MET A 38 -41.90 -10.91 -18.30
N THR A 39 -40.81 -10.95 -17.54
CA THR A 39 -40.77 -10.45 -16.17
C THR A 39 -39.62 -9.47 -16.08
N GLU A 40 -39.96 -8.26 -15.68
CA GLU A 40 -39.06 -7.17 -15.33
C GLU A 40 -38.01 -7.61 -14.30
N GLY A 41 -36.87 -6.91 -14.33
CA GLY A 41 -35.95 -6.86 -13.20
C GLY A 41 -34.80 -7.85 -13.29
N THR A 42 -33.73 -7.43 -13.95
CA THR A 42 -32.39 -7.30 -13.33
C THR A 42 -31.51 -6.63 -14.37
N VAL A 43 -31.43 -5.30 -14.31
CA VAL A 43 -30.27 -4.60 -14.88
C VAL A 43 -29.10 -5.02 -14.00
N ARG A 44 -28.24 -5.92 -14.51
CA ARG A 44 -26.92 -6.09 -13.92
C ARG A 44 -26.25 -4.73 -14.01
N PRO A 45 -25.74 -4.14 -12.91
CA PRO A 45 -24.88 -2.99 -13.06
C PRO A 45 -23.67 -3.50 -13.84
N GLU A 46 -23.54 -2.97 -15.05
CA GLU A 46 -22.30 -3.02 -15.81
C GLU A 46 -21.23 -2.46 -14.89
N LEU A 47 -20.32 -3.33 -14.45
CA LEU A 47 -19.16 -2.94 -13.67
C LEU A 47 -18.26 -2.16 -14.63
N VAL A 48 -18.59 -0.89 -14.86
CA VAL A 48 -17.68 0.04 -15.49
C VAL A 48 -16.57 0.25 -14.46
N LEU A 49 -15.54 -0.58 -14.56
CA LEU A 49 -14.21 -0.21 -14.11
C LEU A 49 -13.81 0.96 -15.00
N GLU A 50 -14.29 2.16 -14.66
CA GLU A 50 -13.62 3.39 -15.05
C GLU A 50 -12.23 3.26 -14.47
N SER A 51 -11.29 2.83 -15.30
CA SER A 51 -9.86 2.97 -15.05
C SER A 51 -9.68 4.43 -14.71
N GLN A 52 -9.52 4.73 -13.42
CA GLN A 52 -9.31 6.07 -12.91
C GLN A 52 -7.97 6.57 -13.46
N THR A 53 -7.99 7.15 -14.66
CA THR A 53 -6.92 8.02 -15.09
C THR A 53 -6.95 9.21 -14.14
N MET A 54 -5.96 9.30 -13.26
CA MET A 54 -5.78 10.45 -12.38
C MET A 54 -5.86 11.74 -13.20
N ASP A 55 -6.57 12.75 -12.69
CA ASP A 55 -6.64 14.06 -13.35
C ASP A 55 -5.23 14.65 -13.46
N GLN A 56 -4.83 14.99 -14.68
CA GLN A 56 -3.53 15.57 -14.97
C GLN A 56 -3.23 16.82 -14.14
N LYS A 57 -4.26 17.60 -13.78
CA LYS A 57 -4.11 18.77 -12.90
C LYS A 57 -3.77 18.36 -11.47
N GLN A 58 -4.36 17.28 -10.99
CA GLN A 58 -4.08 16.75 -9.65
C GLN A 58 -2.67 16.18 -9.57
N ILE A 59 -2.25 15.43 -10.59
CA ILE A 59 -0.87 14.95 -10.70
C ILE A 59 0.09 16.14 -10.66
N ALA A 60 -0.13 17.14 -11.51
CA ALA A 60 0.72 18.33 -11.56
C ALA A 60 0.80 19.02 -10.19
N ALA A 61 -0.33 19.21 -9.50
CA ALA A 61 -0.34 19.84 -8.17
C ALA A 61 0.54 19.10 -7.14
N VAL A 62 0.47 17.76 -7.10
CA VAL A 62 1.31 16.97 -6.19
C VAL A 62 2.79 16.99 -6.63
N VAL A 63 3.04 16.87 -7.92
CA VAL A 63 4.40 16.91 -8.50
C VAL A 63 5.07 18.25 -8.25
N ASP A 64 4.35 19.37 -8.39
CA ASP A 64 4.86 20.71 -8.13
C ASP A 64 5.27 20.89 -6.65
N VAL A 65 4.47 20.37 -5.72
CA VAL A 65 4.81 20.36 -4.28
C VAL A 65 6.11 19.60 -4.03
N LEU A 66 6.27 18.43 -4.64
CA LEU A 66 7.48 17.62 -4.48
C LEU A 66 8.70 18.29 -5.14
N TRP A 67 8.55 18.93 -6.29
CA TRP A 67 9.63 19.65 -6.97
C TRP A 67 10.07 20.92 -6.23
N ALA A 68 9.15 21.62 -5.59
CA ALA A 68 9.47 22.79 -4.77
C ALA A 68 10.26 22.42 -3.50
N ASP A 69 10.33 21.13 -3.16
CA ASP A 69 11.02 20.62 -1.99
C ASP A 69 12.36 19.97 -2.34
N ALA A 70 13.46 20.66 -2.02
CA ALA A 70 14.81 20.15 -2.22
C ALA A 70 15.08 18.81 -1.50
N ASP A 71 14.55 18.61 -0.29
CA ASP A 71 14.71 17.36 0.45
C ASP A 71 13.95 16.22 -0.24
N ALA A 72 12.76 16.52 -0.79
CA ALA A 72 11.98 15.52 -1.53
C ALA A 72 12.74 15.06 -2.78
N ILE A 73 13.28 16.00 -3.54
CA ILE A 73 14.06 15.67 -4.75
C ILE A 73 15.32 14.89 -4.39
N ALA A 74 16.07 15.30 -3.37
CA ALA A 74 17.25 14.55 -2.92
C ALA A 74 16.88 13.12 -2.50
N GLN A 75 15.80 12.94 -1.73
CA GLN A 75 15.33 11.63 -1.28
C GLN A 75 14.91 10.73 -2.44
N LEU A 76 14.18 11.27 -3.43
CA LEU A 76 13.78 10.53 -4.62
C LEU A 76 14.98 10.18 -5.52
N GLU A 77 15.96 11.07 -5.66
CA GLU A 77 17.22 10.81 -6.38
C GLU A 77 18.04 9.71 -5.70
N ALA A 78 18.13 9.73 -4.37
CA ALA A 78 18.80 8.69 -3.60
C ALA A 78 18.14 7.33 -3.86
N LEU A 79 16.81 7.22 -3.72
CA LEU A 79 16.12 5.96 -4.01
C LEU A 79 16.34 5.48 -5.44
N ARG A 80 16.21 6.38 -6.43
CA ARG A 80 16.46 6.05 -7.84
C ARG A 80 17.87 5.49 -8.05
N SER A 81 18.88 6.05 -7.38
CA SER A 81 20.27 5.61 -7.52
C SER A 81 20.53 4.17 -7.06
N LEU A 82 19.65 3.59 -6.24
CA LEU A 82 19.76 2.21 -5.80
C LEU A 82 19.26 1.22 -6.86
N ALA A 83 18.53 1.68 -7.89
CA ALA A 83 17.96 0.86 -8.98
C ALA A 83 17.17 -0.36 -8.47
N LEU A 84 16.39 -0.16 -7.41
CA LEU A 84 15.55 -1.21 -6.83
C LEU A 84 14.33 -1.49 -7.73
N PRO A 85 13.90 -2.76 -7.85
CA PRO A 85 12.71 -3.10 -8.61
C PRO A 85 11.47 -2.50 -7.93
N ASP A 86 10.62 -1.88 -8.75
CA ASP A 86 9.31 -1.32 -8.35
C ASP A 86 9.35 -0.51 -7.03
N ALA A 87 10.33 0.38 -6.89
CA ALA A 87 10.56 1.13 -5.66
C ALA A 87 9.99 2.55 -5.69
N TRP A 88 9.38 2.95 -4.57
CA TRP A 88 8.68 4.21 -4.37
C TRP A 88 8.87 4.73 -2.94
N ILE A 89 8.69 6.04 -2.75
CA ILE A 89 8.60 6.67 -1.43
C ILE A 89 7.16 7.12 -1.19
N GLY A 90 6.55 6.73 -0.07
CA GLY A 90 5.12 6.98 0.17
C GLY A 90 4.76 7.55 1.54
N ALA A 91 3.47 7.44 1.87
CA ALA A 91 2.90 7.73 3.18
C ALA A 91 3.08 9.20 3.62
N GLY A 92 3.75 9.40 4.75
CA GLY A 92 4.01 10.72 5.31
C GLY A 92 4.88 11.59 4.39
N PHE A 93 5.73 10.97 3.55
CA PHE A 93 6.57 11.70 2.61
C PHE A 93 5.73 12.59 1.68
N VAL A 94 4.72 12.03 1.02
CA VAL A 94 3.84 12.79 0.12
C VAL A 94 2.81 13.60 0.92
N ARG A 95 2.08 12.94 1.83
CA ARG A 95 0.94 13.56 2.52
C ARG A 95 1.34 14.82 3.29
N ASN A 96 2.41 14.75 4.08
CA ASN A 96 2.80 15.88 4.92
C ASN A 96 3.13 17.11 4.07
N ARG A 97 3.87 16.94 2.97
CA ARG A 97 4.26 18.03 2.07
C ARG A 97 3.06 18.68 1.40
N VAL A 98 2.16 17.86 0.87
CA VAL A 98 0.95 18.35 0.21
C VAL A 98 0.05 19.08 1.21
N TRP A 99 -0.22 18.47 2.37
CA TRP A 99 -1.08 19.09 3.37
C TRP A 99 -0.49 20.37 3.95
N ASP A 100 0.81 20.39 4.26
CA ASP A 100 1.50 21.58 4.75
C ASP A 100 1.44 22.72 3.73
N THR A 101 1.57 22.41 2.43
CA THR A 101 1.42 23.41 1.36
C THR A 101 -0.01 23.92 1.26
N LEU A 102 -1.01 23.04 1.29
CA LEU A 102 -2.43 23.42 1.19
C LEU A 102 -2.89 24.34 2.33
N ILE A 103 -2.37 24.15 3.53
CA ILE A 103 -2.70 25.01 4.69
C ILE A 103 -1.75 26.21 4.85
N GLY A 104 -0.78 26.39 3.95
CA GLY A 104 0.19 27.50 4.02
C GLY A 104 1.13 27.43 5.23
N ARG A 105 1.46 26.23 5.70
CA ARG A 105 2.32 26.01 6.87
C ARG A 105 3.76 26.42 6.57
N ILE A 106 4.29 27.35 7.35
CA ILE A 106 5.66 27.88 7.21
C ILE A 106 6.69 26.87 7.75
N THR A 107 6.45 26.33 8.95
CA THR A 107 7.34 25.34 9.57
C THR A 107 6.88 23.95 9.20
N ARG A 108 7.72 23.20 8.48
CA ARG A 108 7.39 21.84 8.06
C ARG A 108 6.97 20.95 9.23
N THR A 109 5.99 20.12 8.97
CA THR A 109 5.69 18.98 9.83
C THR A 109 6.89 18.03 9.85
N ASP A 110 7.35 17.69 11.05
CA ASP A 110 8.38 16.67 11.22
C ASP A 110 7.97 15.37 10.53
N GLN A 111 8.87 14.88 9.68
CA GLN A 111 8.75 13.58 9.06
C GLN A 111 9.47 12.55 9.94
N ASP A 112 8.68 11.71 10.63
CA ASP A 112 9.21 10.69 11.54
C ASP A 112 10.14 9.71 10.80
N ASP A 113 9.75 9.32 9.58
CA ASP A 113 10.39 8.32 8.74
C ASP A 113 10.11 8.56 7.25
N VAL A 114 11.02 8.07 6.40
CA VAL A 114 10.84 7.98 4.95
C VAL A 114 10.55 6.54 4.58
N ASP A 115 9.26 6.26 4.35
CA ASP A 115 8.75 4.96 3.94
C ASP A 115 9.16 4.64 2.50
N VAL A 116 10.13 3.76 2.32
CA VAL A 116 10.52 3.18 1.03
C VAL A 116 9.79 1.84 0.88
N VAL A 117 8.89 1.79 -0.10
CA VAL A 117 8.20 0.57 -0.49
C VAL A 117 8.75 0.10 -1.82
N TYR A 118 9.10 -1.18 -1.89
CA TYR A 118 9.58 -1.80 -3.13
C TYR A 118 9.00 -3.19 -3.26
N TYR A 119 8.91 -3.71 -4.48
CA TYR A 119 8.47 -5.08 -4.72
C TYR A 119 9.57 -5.84 -5.45
N ASP A 120 10.19 -6.79 -4.75
CA ASP A 120 11.20 -7.68 -5.32
C ASP A 120 10.81 -9.14 -5.10
N ASP A 121 10.50 -9.84 -6.19
CA ASP A 121 10.16 -11.25 -6.15
C ASP A 121 11.35 -12.16 -5.86
N ALA A 122 12.58 -11.67 -6.09
CA ALA A 122 13.82 -12.39 -5.83
C ALA A 122 14.24 -12.34 -4.35
N ASP A 123 13.62 -11.47 -3.54
CA ASP A 123 13.87 -11.34 -2.09
C ASP A 123 12.57 -11.52 -1.27
N PRO A 124 11.94 -12.71 -1.31
CA PRO A 124 10.61 -12.93 -0.73
C PRO A 124 10.56 -12.77 0.80
N ASP A 125 11.70 -12.85 1.48
CA ASP A 125 11.81 -12.75 2.94
C ASP A 125 12.23 -11.34 3.39
N GLY A 126 12.63 -10.46 2.47
CA GLY A 126 13.04 -9.08 2.73
C GLY A 126 14.40 -8.99 3.41
N ASP A 127 15.33 -9.89 3.07
CA ASP A 127 16.64 -9.98 3.72
C ASP A 127 17.51 -8.74 3.43
N HIS A 128 17.22 -7.99 2.37
CA HIS A 128 18.01 -6.82 1.96
C HIS A 128 17.48 -5.49 2.50
N GLU A 129 16.35 -5.46 3.21
CA GLU A 129 15.71 -4.23 3.70
C GLU A 129 16.69 -3.34 4.50
N GLN A 130 17.42 -3.92 5.46
CA GLN A 130 18.40 -3.19 6.28
C GLN A 130 19.59 -2.69 5.47
N ALA A 131 20.04 -3.45 4.46
CA ALA A 131 21.13 -3.03 3.58
C ALA A 131 20.72 -1.85 2.69
N ILE A 132 19.45 -1.84 2.24
CA ILE A 132 18.86 -0.71 1.50
C ILE A 132 18.82 0.54 2.40
N GLU A 133 18.30 0.41 3.63
CA GLU A 133 18.26 1.51 4.60
C GLU A 133 19.67 2.07 4.87
N ALA A 134 20.68 1.21 5.05
CA ALA A 134 22.06 1.64 5.27
C ALA A 134 22.66 2.38 4.06
N ARG A 135 22.38 1.93 2.82
CA ARG A 135 22.82 2.61 1.60
C ARG A 135 22.18 3.99 1.46
N LEU A 136 20.88 4.10 1.73
CA LEU A 136 20.16 5.37 1.70
C LEU A 136 20.65 6.34 2.78
N ALA A 137 20.90 5.84 4.00
CA ALA A 137 21.46 6.63 5.08
C ALA A 137 22.90 7.12 4.78
N ALA A 138 23.68 6.36 4.02
CA ALA A 138 25.00 6.79 3.57
C ALA A 138 24.93 7.90 2.50
N LEU A 139 23.90 7.89 1.64
CA LEU A 139 23.66 8.94 0.65
C LEU A 139 23.09 10.21 1.28
N ILE A 140 22.15 10.07 2.22
CA ILE A 140 21.49 11.18 2.90
C ILE A 140 21.50 10.91 4.41
N PRO A 141 22.57 11.34 5.11
CA PRO A 141 22.67 11.18 6.56
C PRO A 141 21.58 11.96 7.31
N GLY A 142 21.14 11.41 8.45
CA GLY A 142 20.16 12.05 9.32
C GLY A 142 18.69 11.75 8.98
N VAL A 143 18.42 11.14 7.82
CA VAL A 143 17.09 10.66 7.45
C VAL A 143 16.85 9.27 8.04
N ILE A 144 15.69 9.05 8.66
CA ILE A 144 15.26 7.76 9.16
C ILE A 144 14.55 7.01 8.02
N TRP A 145 15.30 6.17 7.30
CA TRP A 145 14.78 5.35 6.20
C TRP A 145 14.10 4.09 6.72
N GLN A 146 12.96 3.73 6.14
CA GLN A 146 12.29 2.45 6.39
C GLN A 146 12.02 1.74 5.06
N ALA A 147 12.85 0.77 4.71
CA ALA A 147 12.68 0.00 3.48
C ALA A 147 11.89 -1.28 3.76
N ARG A 148 10.80 -1.50 3.02
CA ARG A 148 9.97 -2.71 3.18
C ARG A 148 9.66 -3.34 1.83
N ASN A 149 10.03 -4.61 1.67
CA ASN A 149 9.65 -5.39 0.50
C ASN A 149 8.18 -5.77 0.59
N GLN A 150 7.36 -5.20 -0.28
CA GLN A 150 5.92 -5.42 -0.33
C GLN A 150 5.59 -6.88 -0.62
N ARG A 151 6.47 -7.63 -1.28
CA ARG A 151 6.33 -9.08 -1.51
C ARG A 151 6.01 -9.86 -0.22
N ARG A 152 6.59 -9.46 0.91
CA ARG A 152 6.44 -10.19 2.19
C ARG A 152 5.44 -9.58 3.15
N MET A 153 4.98 -8.35 2.89
CA MET A 153 4.23 -7.57 3.87
C MET A 153 2.85 -8.16 4.20
N HIS A 154 2.28 -8.98 3.31
CA HIS A 154 1.06 -9.74 3.55
C HIS A 154 1.19 -10.79 4.69
N LEU A 155 2.42 -11.23 5.00
CA LEU A 155 2.72 -12.16 6.09
C LEU A 155 2.74 -11.47 7.47
N PHE A 156 2.83 -10.14 7.50
CA PHE A 156 3.03 -9.42 8.73
C PHE A 156 1.75 -9.38 9.59
N ARG A 157 1.91 -9.59 10.91
CA ARG A 157 0.84 -9.51 11.92
C ARG A 157 -0.38 -10.41 11.66
N ASN A 158 -0.25 -11.46 10.85
CA ASN A 158 -1.33 -12.40 10.53
C ASN A 158 -2.64 -11.69 10.16
N LYS A 159 -2.55 -10.58 9.41
CA LYS A 159 -3.72 -9.77 9.06
C LYS A 159 -4.64 -10.45 8.04
N GLY A 160 -4.20 -11.58 7.47
CA GLY A 160 -4.97 -12.36 6.50
C GLY A 160 -5.01 -11.72 5.11
N ASP A 161 -4.09 -10.79 4.84
CA ASP A 161 -3.97 -10.16 3.54
C ASP A 161 -3.44 -11.17 2.52
N ALA A 162 -3.98 -11.14 1.30
CA ALA A 162 -3.46 -11.96 0.21
C ALA A 162 -2.07 -11.45 -0.21
N PRO A 163 -1.21 -12.30 -0.81
CA PRO A 163 0.01 -11.82 -1.44
C PRO A 163 -0.29 -10.69 -2.42
N TYR A 164 0.46 -9.59 -2.30
CA TYR A 164 0.31 -8.44 -3.18
C TYR A 164 0.90 -8.75 -4.56
N ARG A 165 0.32 -8.19 -5.61
CA ARG A 165 0.83 -8.36 -6.97
C ARG A 165 2.08 -7.52 -7.26
N ASP A 166 2.07 -6.29 -6.76
CA ASP A 166 3.08 -5.26 -6.98
C ASP A 166 2.95 -4.19 -5.87
N THR A 167 3.75 -3.12 -5.94
CA THR A 167 3.69 -2.03 -4.96
C THR A 167 2.36 -1.26 -5.03
N GLU A 168 1.76 -1.06 -6.21
CA GLU A 168 0.48 -0.35 -6.30
C GLU A 168 -0.63 -1.13 -5.58
N ASP A 169 -0.67 -2.45 -5.76
CA ASP A 169 -1.59 -3.34 -5.07
C ASP A 169 -1.36 -3.33 -3.56
N SER A 170 -0.11 -3.27 -3.09
CA SER A 170 0.20 -3.20 -1.66
C SER A 170 -0.32 -1.92 -0.99
N LEU A 171 -0.31 -0.78 -1.70
CA LEU A 171 -0.83 0.48 -1.20
C LEU A 171 -2.35 0.42 -0.95
N ARG A 172 -3.09 -0.49 -1.61
CA ARG A 172 -4.52 -0.74 -1.34
C ARG A 172 -4.78 -1.32 0.05
N TYR A 173 -3.75 -1.83 0.70
CA TYR A 173 -3.81 -2.34 2.07
C TYR A 173 -3.41 -1.30 3.11
N TRP A 174 -3.14 -0.05 2.72
CA TRP A 174 -2.87 1.01 3.69
C TRP A 174 -4.16 1.52 4.29
N LEU A 175 -4.11 2.10 5.49
CA LEU A 175 -5.32 2.37 6.27
C LEU A 175 -6.08 3.62 5.80
N GLU A 176 -5.39 4.62 5.27
CA GLU A 176 -5.98 5.91 4.88
C GLU A 176 -5.71 6.25 3.42
N THR A 177 -6.73 6.73 2.70
CA THR A 177 -6.60 7.14 1.29
C THR A 177 -5.53 8.21 1.05
N PRO A 178 -5.37 9.29 1.86
CA PRO A 178 -4.30 10.27 1.61
C PRO A 178 -2.90 9.75 1.99
N THR A 179 -2.82 8.63 2.74
CA THR A 179 -1.54 7.97 3.02
C THR A 179 -1.18 7.02 1.88
N ALA A 180 -2.16 6.39 1.21
CA ALA A 180 -1.98 5.46 0.10
C ALA A 180 -1.56 6.15 -1.21
N VAL A 181 -0.53 6.99 -1.14
CA VAL A 181 0.10 7.69 -2.27
C VAL A 181 1.61 7.54 -2.16
N ALA A 182 2.26 7.23 -3.26
CA ALA A 182 3.71 7.10 -3.35
C ALA A 182 4.25 7.78 -4.60
N ALA A 183 5.52 8.17 -4.56
CA ALA A 183 6.22 8.88 -5.63
C ALA A 183 7.57 8.21 -5.93
N ARG A 184 8.00 8.27 -7.19
CA ARG A 184 9.35 7.92 -7.61
C ARG A 184 9.88 8.90 -8.64
N LEU A 185 11.19 8.99 -8.76
CA LEU A 185 11.86 9.74 -9.82
C LEU A 185 12.36 8.77 -10.90
N THR A 186 11.99 9.01 -12.14
CA THR A 186 12.42 8.24 -13.31
C THR A 186 13.81 8.66 -13.79
N ASP A 187 14.36 7.91 -14.74
CA ASP A 187 15.66 8.20 -15.37
C ASP A 187 15.66 9.53 -16.13
N ASP A 188 14.55 9.88 -16.75
CA ASP A 188 14.36 11.17 -17.44
C ASP A 188 13.94 12.32 -16.50
N ARG A 189 14.13 12.12 -15.19
CA ARG A 189 13.82 13.11 -14.13
C ARG A 189 12.37 13.56 -14.12
N ARG A 190 11.43 12.65 -14.34
CA ARG A 190 10.00 12.88 -14.11
C ARG A 190 9.59 12.25 -12.78
N ILE A 191 8.67 12.90 -12.08
CA ILE A 191 8.06 12.32 -10.90
C ILE A 191 6.82 11.55 -11.36
N GLU A 192 6.81 10.26 -11.06
CA GLU A 192 5.62 9.42 -11.21
C GLU A 192 4.97 9.20 -9.85
N LEU A 193 3.65 9.00 -9.86
CA LEU A 193 2.85 8.78 -8.66
C LEU A 193 2.09 7.45 -8.76
N LEU A 194 2.01 6.74 -7.64
CA LEU A 194 0.99 5.72 -7.40
C LEU A 194 -0.05 6.29 -6.46
N ALA A 195 -1.33 6.19 -6.83
CA ALA A 195 -2.45 6.61 -6.03
C ALA A 195 -3.67 5.71 -6.32
N PRO A 196 -3.72 4.46 -5.80
CA PRO A 196 -4.77 3.49 -6.13
C PRO A 196 -6.20 3.90 -5.75
N TYR A 197 -6.36 4.99 -4.98
CA TYR A 197 -7.63 5.61 -4.60
C TYR A 197 -7.83 7.02 -5.18
N GLY A 198 -6.98 7.43 -6.13
CA GLY A 198 -6.95 8.79 -6.65
C GLY A 198 -6.30 9.79 -5.69
N LEU A 199 -6.26 11.06 -6.10
CA LEU A 199 -5.63 12.16 -5.34
C LEU A 199 -6.64 13.10 -4.67
N ASP A 200 -7.94 12.90 -4.88
CA ASP A 200 -9.00 13.77 -4.37
C ASP A 200 -8.93 13.96 -2.85
N ASP A 201 -8.88 12.87 -2.09
CA ASP A 201 -8.85 12.93 -0.63
C ASP A 201 -7.56 13.61 -0.13
N LEU A 202 -6.42 13.36 -0.78
CA LEU A 202 -5.14 14.02 -0.47
C LEU A 202 -5.22 15.54 -0.69
N LEU A 203 -5.72 15.97 -1.85
CA LEU A 203 -5.78 17.38 -2.25
C LEU A 203 -6.91 18.18 -1.58
N ASN A 204 -7.91 17.50 -1.02
CA ASN A 204 -9.02 18.11 -0.29
C ASN A 204 -8.91 17.93 1.23
N LEU A 205 -7.70 17.71 1.77
CA LEU A 205 -7.44 17.54 3.20
C LEU A 205 -8.40 16.53 3.86
N THR A 206 -8.72 15.43 3.19
CA THR A 206 -9.64 14.40 3.69
C THR A 206 -8.86 13.13 4.03
N CYS A 207 -8.97 12.70 5.28
CA CYS A 207 -8.51 11.39 5.73
C CYS A 207 -9.69 10.43 5.78
N ARG A 208 -9.81 9.61 4.74
CA ARG A 208 -10.82 8.55 4.65
C ARG A 208 -10.18 7.18 4.88
N PRO A 209 -10.84 6.27 5.61
CA PRO A 209 -10.39 4.88 5.68
C PRO A 209 -10.49 4.22 4.29
N THR A 210 -9.45 3.51 3.87
CA THR A 210 -9.53 2.63 2.70
C THR A 210 -10.41 1.42 3.02
N PRO A 211 -10.77 0.54 2.06
CA PRO A 211 -11.37 -0.76 2.37
C PRO A 211 -10.60 -1.58 3.41
N ALA A 212 -9.27 -1.50 3.43
CA ALA A 212 -8.45 -2.14 4.46
C ALA A 212 -8.52 -1.41 5.82
N GLY A 213 -8.64 -0.07 5.79
CA GLY A 213 -8.93 0.75 6.98
C GLY A 213 -10.29 0.44 7.59
N LEU A 214 -11.33 0.24 6.77
CA LEU A 214 -12.67 -0.15 7.21
C LEU A 214 -12.66 -1.53 7.90
N ARG A 215 -12.00 -2.53 7.29
CA ARG A 215 -11.86 -3.87 7.90
C ARG A 215 -11.05 -3.85 9.19
N ARG A 216 -10.13 -2.88 9.34
CA ARG A 216 -9.23 -2.73 10.49
C ARG A 216 -9.48 -1.41 11.20
N ALA A 217 -10.74 -1.15 11.52
CA ALA A 217 -11.19 0.13 12.08
C ALA A 217 -10.41 0.56 13.34
N ASP A 218 -10.06 -0.39 14.22
CA ASP A 218 -9.30 -0.09 15.44
C ASP A 218 -7.84 0.27 15.15
N ASP A 219 -7.20 -0.38 14.17
CA ASP A 219 -5.86 -0.03 13.72
C ASP A 219 -5.86 1.40 13.11
N TYR A 220 -6.87 1.72 12.30
CA TYR A 220 -7.05 3.06 11.72
C TYR A 220 -7.20 4.12 12.82
N ARG A 221 -8.16 3.95 13.74
CA ARG A 221 -8.37 4.89 14.86
C ARG A 221 -7.13 5.03 15.73
N GLY A 222 -6.48 3.92 16.05
CA GLY A 222 -5.24 3.89 16.84
C GLY A 222 -4.10 4.64 16.16
N ARG A 223 -3.96 4.52 14.84
CA ARG A 223 -2.95 5.26 14.06
C ARG A 223 -3.22 6.77 14.07
N LEU A 224 -4.45 7.19 13.83
CA LEU A 224 -4.83 8.62 13.90
C LEU A 224 -4.55 9.22 15.28
N ALA A 225 -4.86 8.48 16.35
CA ALA A 225 -4.64 8.92 17.72
C ALA A 225 -3.15 8.99 18.08
N SER A 226 -2.39 7.92 17.83
CA SER A 226 -0.97 7.83 18.18
C SER A 226 -0.10 8.87 17.46
N LYS A 227 -0.43 9.19 16.21
CA LYS A 227 0.28 10.22 15.45
C LYS A 227 -0.24 11.64 15.68
N GLY A 228 -1.32 11.81 16.45
CA GLY A 228 -1.89 13.12 16.75
C GLY A 228 -2.36 13.91 15.53
N TRP A 229 -2.77 13.24 14.44
CA TRP A 229 -3.02 13.89 13.15
C TRP A 229 -4.13 14.95 13.22
N ARG A 230 -5.17 14.74 14.03
CA ARG A 230 -6.26 15.72 14.23
C ARG A 230 -5.79 17.03 14.86
N ALA A 231 -4.81 16.97 15.76
CA ALA A 231 -4.23 18.17 16.36
C ALA A 231 -3.23 18.82 15.41
N ARG A 232 -2.54 18.00 14.61
CA ARG A 232 -1.52 18.44 13.65
C ARG A 232 -2.11 19.10 12.41
N TRP A 233 -3.26 18.65 11.92
CA TRP A 233 -3.97 19.23 10.78
C TRP A 233 -5.45 19.44 11.15
N PRO A 234 -5.77 20.47 11.96
CA PRO A 234 -7.15 20.75 12.37
C PRO A 234 -8.07 21.14 11.21
N GLU A 235 -7.51 21.56 10.07
CA GLU A 235 -8.23 21.87 8.84
C GLU A 235 -8.67 20.61 8.07
N ALA A 236 -8.03 19.48 8.37
CA ALA A 236 -8.31 18.23 7.69
C ALA A 236 -9.57 17.54 8.24
N ARG A 237 -10.37 16.97 7.34
CA ARG A 237 -11.55 16.19 7.67
C ARG A 237 -11.17 14.72 7.84
N PHE A 238 -11.33 14.20 9.06
CA PHE A 238 -11.09 12.79 9.36
C PHE A 238 -12.43 12.04 9.41
N LEU A 239 -12.62 11.08 8.51
CA LEU A 239 -13.82 10.26 8.45
C LEU A 239 -13.67 9.05 9.37
N GLU A 240 -14.77 8.65 9.99
CA GLU A 240 -14.82 7.42 10.80
C GLU A 240 -15.02 6.17 9.92
N PRO A 241 -14.49 5.01 10.33
CA PRO A 241 -14.74 3.72 9.68
C PRO A 241 -16.19 3.24 9.77
#